data_AF-A0A8S2PGF7-F1
#
_entry.id   AF-A0A8S2PGF7-F1
#
_cell.length_a   1.000
_cell.length_b   1.000
_cell.length_c   1.000
_cell.angle_alpha   90.00
_cell.angle_beta   90.00
_cell.angle_gamma   90.00
#
_symmetry.space_group_name_H-M   'P 1'
#
loop_
_entity.id
_entity.type
_entity.pdbx_description
1 polymer ?
#
loop_
_entity_poly.entity_id
_entity_poly.type
_entity_poly.pdbx_seq_one_letter_code
_entity_poly.pdbx_strand_id
1 'polypeptide(L)' 'SHKGTSFRPLKWTVPEHAQTVYLLCACKYTKTSPICDATHVGLIGTIQKQIENCSSKQGHSNIGDKKLCQQCGFVPDW' A
#
# COMPACT_ATOMS: atom_id res chain seq x y z
N SER A 1 11.60 0.94 1.73
CA SER A 1 11.95 2.18 0.97
C SER A 1 11.58 2.00 -0.51
N HIS A 2 11.08 3.04 -1.19
CA HIS A 2 10.53 2.97 -2.55
C HIS A 2 11.58 2.66 -3.65
N LYS A 3 12.87 2.69 -3.32
CA LYS A 3 13.95 2.28 -4.25
C LYS A 3 13.77 0.83 -4.71
N GLY A 4 13.69 0.62 -6.02
CA GLY A 4 13.44 -0.69 -6.63
C GLY A 4 11.97 -0.99 -6.88
N THR A 5 11.08 0.01 -6.74
CA THR A 5 9.65 -0.11 -7.02
C THR A 5 9.18 1.05 -7.91
N SER A 6 8.00 0.93 -8.50
CA SER A 6 7.34 2.00 -9.27
C SER A 6 6.76 3.09 -8.39
N PHE A 7 6.64 2.85 -7.08
CA PHE A 7 6.06 3.83 -6.18
C PHE A 7 6.94 5.08 -6.07
N ARG A 8 6.27 6.23 -5.98
CA ARG A 8 6.90 7.53 -5.75
C ARG A 8 6.30 8.14 -4.49
N PRO A 9 7.08 8.85 -3.67
CA PRO A 9 6.55 9.60 -2.55
C PRO A 9 5.49 10.60 -3.02
N LEU A 10 4.40 10.71 -2.27
CA LEU A 10 3.41 11.76 -2.49
C LEU A 10 3.81 12.98 -1.66
N LYS A 11 4.14 14.09 -2.33
CA LYS A 11 4.33 15.38 -1.66
C LYS A 11 2.96 15.86 -1.18
N TRP A 12 2.87 16.21 0.10
CA TRP A 12 1.69 16.82 0.69
C TRP A 12 2.10 18.05 1.50
N THR A 13 1.25 19.06 1.46
CA THR A 13 1.44 20.33 2.16
C THR A 13 0.22 20.58 3.03
N VAL A 14 0.43 21.12 4.23
CA VAL A 14 -0.64 21.46 5.15
C VAL A 14 -1.57 22.48 4.47
N PRO A 15 -2.89 22.22 4.41
CA PRO A 15 -3.86 23.17 3.89
C PRO A 15 -3.82 24.52 4.62
N GLU A 16 -4.25 25.59 3.94
CA GLU A 16 -4.29 26.95 4.49
C GLU A 16 -5.05 27.03 5.83
N HIS A 17 -6.18 26.33 5.92
CA HIS A 17 -6.93 26.18 7.16
C HIS A 17 -6.45 24.94 7.93
N ALA A 18 -5.45 25.16 8.78
CA ALA A 18 -4.81 24.11 9.55
C ALA A 18 -5.77 23.47 10.58
N GLN A 19 -5.76 22.14 10.65
CA GLN A 19 -6.35 21.37 11.74
C GLN A 19 -5.28 21.07 12.79
N THR A 20 -5.69 20.87 14.05
CA THR A 20 -4.79 20.44 15.13
C THR A 20 -4.14 19.09 14.84
N VAL A 21 -4.85 18.20 14.14
CA VAL A 21 -4.39 16.84 13.82
C VAL A 21 -4.78 16.49 12.40
N TYR A 22 -3.84 15.87 11.67
CA TYR A 22 -4.10 15.24 10.37
C TYR A 22 -3.81 13.75 10.46
N LEU A 23 -4.79 12.93 10.06
CA LEU A 23 -4.61 11.48 10.00
C LEU A 23 -4.11 11.10 8.61
N LEU A 24 -2.81 10.78 8.50
CA LEU A 24 -2.20 10.31 7.26
C LEU A 24 -2.27 8.79 7.14
N CYS A 25 -2.48 8.30 5.92
CA CYS A 25 -2.64 6.88 5.65
C CYS A 25 -1.33 6.09 5.81
N ALA A 26 -1.32 5.16 6.77
CA ALA A 26 -0.22 4.22 6.96
C ALA A 26 -0.38 2.94 6.11
N CYS A 27 -1.60 2.43 5.92
CA CYS A 27 -1.84 1.15 5.25
C CYS A 27 -1.60 1.16 3.73
N LYS A 28 -1.61 2.34 3.09
CA LYS A 28 -1.44 2.54 1.63
C LYS A 28 -2.62 2.10 0.75
N TYR A 29 -3.79 1.83 1.34
CA TYR A 29 -5.03 1.45 0.62
C TYR A 29 -6.13 2.53 0.68
N THR A 30 -5.84 3.72 1.20
CA THR A 30 -6.81 4.83 1.21
C THR A 30 -7.25 5.19 -0.22
N LYS A 31 -8.54 5.48 -0.39
CA LYS A 31 -9.08 6.02 -1.63
C LYS A 31 -8.94 7.55 -1.70
N THR A 32 -8.56 8.19 -0.60
CA THR A 32 -8.44 9.65 -0.46
C THR A 32 -7.02 10.06 -0.06
N SER A 33 -6.01 9.54 -0.78
CA SER A 33 -4.60 9.83 -0.51
C SER A 33 -4.32 11.35 -0.40
N PRO A 34 -3.56 11.80 0.63
CA PRO A 34 -2.81 11.02 1.63
C PRO A 34 -3.58 10.73 2.93
N ILE A 35 -4.85 11.11 3.03
CA ILE A 35 -5.63 11.07 4.27
C ILE A 35 -6.11 9.66 4.58
N CYS A 36 -6.25 9.34 5.87
CA CYS A 36 -6.86 8.10 6.33
C CYS A 36 -8.39 8.14 6.16
N ASP A 37 -8.95 7.14 5.47
CA ASP A 37 -10.39 6.96 5.24
C ASP A 37 -10.97 5.71 5.92
N ALA A 38 -10.24 5.17 6.92
CA ALA A 38 -10.56 3.93 7.60
C ALA A 38 -10.64 2.66 6.71
N THR A 39 -10.20 2.70 5.44
CA THR A 39 -10.16 1.51 4.58
C THR A 39 -9.43 0.33 5.24
N HIS A 40 -8.42 0.62 6.08
CA HIS A 40 -7.64 -0.39 6.80
C HIS A 40 -8.46 -1.31 7.71
N VAL A 41 -9.64 -0.89 8.17
CA VAL A 41 -10.52 -1.70 9.01
C VAL A 41 -11.03 -2.93 8.27
N GLY A 42 -11.21 -2.85 6.95
CA GLY A 42 -11.74 -3.95 6.13
C GLY A 42 -10.69 -4.76 5.37
N LEU A 43 -9.40 -4.47 5.51
CA LEU A 43 -8.37 -5.01 4.61
C LEU A 43 -8.08 -6.51 4.77
N ILE A 44 -8.37 -7.09 5.93
CA ILE A 44 -7.96 -8.46 6.29
C ILE A 44 -8.41 -9.49 5.24
N GLY A 45 -9.67 -9.41 4.77
CA GLY A 45 -10.19 -10.33 3.75
C GLY A 45 -9.88 -9.92 2.31
N THR A 46 -9.69 -8.63 2.04
CA THR A 46 -9.51 -8.12 0.68
C THR A 46 -8.11 -8.38 0.14
N ILE A 47 -7.08 -8.17 0.98
CA ILE A 47 -5.68 -8.35 0.57
C ILE A 47 -5.40 -9.82 0.27
N GLN A 48 -5.87 -10.74 1.12
CA GLN A 48 -5.70 -12.17 0.90
C GLN A 48 -6.29 -12.59 -0.45
N LYS A 49 -7.51 -12.14 -0.77
CA LYS A 49 -8.15 -12.40 -2.07
C LYS A 49 -7.42 -11.77 -3.25
N GLN A 50 -6.77 -10.62 -3.07
CA GLN A 50 -5.95 -9.98 -4.11
C GLN A 50 -4.66 -10.74 -4.37
N ILE A 51 -3.97 -11.18 -3.31
CA ILE A 51 -2.78 -12.02 -3.37
C ILE A 51 -3.12 -13.33 -4.05
N GLU A 52 -4.21 -13.96 -3.58
CA GLU A 52 -4.78 -15.11 -4.22
C GLU A 52 -5.04 -14.76 -5.66
N ASN A 53 -5.87 -13.82 -6.08
CA ASN A 53 -6.25 -13.62 -7.48
C ASN A 53 -5.21 -12.97 -8.41
N CYS A 54 -3.98 -12.75 -7.96
CA CYS A 54 -2.96 -12.08 -8.75
C CYS A 54 -2.59 -12.88 -10.02
N SER A 55 -2.51 -12.28 -11.20
CA SER A 55 -2.04 -13.00 -12.40
C SER A 55 -0.59 -13.51 -12.29
N SER A 56 0.17 -12.98 -11.32
CA SER A 56 1.49 -13.50 -10.93
C SER A 56 1.45 -14.72 -9.98
N LYS A 57 0.34 -15.50 -9.96
CA LYS A 57 0.07 -16.82 -9.32
C LYS A 57 1.27 -17.77 -9.05
N GLN A 58 2.34 -17.69 -9.81
CA GLN A 58 3.50 -18.57 -9.67
C GLN A 58 4.66 -17.78 -9.05
N GLY A 59 4.78 -17.76 -7.72
CA GLY A 59 6.05 -17.36 -7.09
C GLY A 59 6.03 -16.41 -5.89
N HIS A 60 4.91 -16.21 -5.17
CA HIS A 60 5.02 -15.60 -3.83
C HIS A 60 5.84 -16.46 -2.84
N SER A 61 6.23 -17.68 -3.24
CA SER A 61 7.19 -18.58 -2.56
C SER A 61 8.65 -18.40 -2.98
N ASN A 62 8.93 -17.70 -4.09
CA ASN A 62 10.29 -17.43 -4.60
C ASN A 62 10.29 -16.10 -5.36
N ILE A 63 9.96 -15.03 -4.66
CA ILE A 63 10.32 -13.71 -5.15
C ILE A 63 11.83 -13.62 -4.95
N GLY A 64 12.62 -13.54 -6.02
CA GLY A 64 14.05 -13.20 -5.92
C GLY A 64 14.24 -11.80 -5.32
N ASP A 65 15.19 -11.00 -5.79
CA ASP A 65 15.48 -9.65 -5.25
C ASP A 65 14.33 -8.61 -5.32
N LYS A 66 13.10 -8.98 -5.74
CA LYS A 66 11.97 -8.04 -5.85
C LYS A 66 11.35 -7.78 -4.48
N LYS A 67 11.29 -6.49 -4.12
CA LYS A 67 10.82 -6.03 -2.80
C LYS A 67 9.30 -6.09 -2.61
N LEU A 68 8.52 -6.11 -3.68
CA LEU A 68 7.06 -6.17 -3.62
C LEU A 68 6.46 -6.58 -4.98
N CYS A 69 5.27 -7.18 -4.93
CA CYS A 69 4.42 -7.38 -6.10
C CYS A 69 3.55 -6.14 -6.34
N GLN A 70 3.76 -5.47 -7.48
CA GLN A 70 3.04 -4.24 -7.82
C GLN A 70 1.58 -4.48 -8.24
N GLN A 71 1.20 -5.73 -8.49
CA GLN A 71 -0.14 -6.10 -8.93
C GLN A 71 -1.08 -6.38 -7.76
N CYS A 72 -0.62 -7.12 -6.74
CA CYS A 72 -1.44 -7.50 -5.59
C CYS A 72 -0.98 -6.91 -4.25
N GLY A 73 0.15 -6.22 -4.21
CA GLY A 73 0.68 -5.62 -2.98
C GLY A 73 1.40 -6.59 -2.04
N PHE A 74 1.58 -7.87 -2.42
CA PHE A 74 2.36 -8.83 -1.65
C PHE A 74 3.79 -8.35 -1.42
N VAL A 75 4.27 -8.48 -0.19
CA VAL A 75 5.66 -8.18 0.22
C VAL A 75 6.23 -9.49 0.78
N PRO A 76 7.33 -10.03 0.23
CA PRO A 76 8.00 -11.19 0.84
C PRO A 76 8.50 -10.80 2.23
N ASP A 77 8.61 -11.78 3.14
CA ASP A 77 9.12 -11.55 4.50
C ASP A 77 10.42 -10.71 4.46
N TRP A 78 10.51 -9.76 5.38
CA TRP A 78 11.48 -8.65 5.38
C TRP A 78 12.95 -9.07 5.40
#